data_AF-A0A1E5WB95-F1
#
_entry.id   AF-A0A1E5WB95-F1
#
_cell.length_a   1.000
_cell.length_b   1.000
_cell.length_c   1.000
_cell.angle_alpha   90.00
_cell.angle_beta   90.00
_cell.angle_gamma   90.00
#
_symmetry.space_group_name_H-M   'P 1'
#
loop_
_entity.id
_entity.type
_entity.pdbx_description
1 polymer ?
#
loop_
_entity_poly.entity_id
_entity_poly.type
_entity_poly.pdbx_seq_one_letter_code
_entity_poly.pdbx_strand_id
1 'polypeptide(L)'
;MRERPWGPPASAPRLSPPLLLLFLLLLAGRPASSSSCREGAAEVAAPAMGLDGDGPPDAAGHTSWLTEHFPLHNSENGRFIYGVASSPGKRASMEDFSEARIDDIDGEIVGMFGVYDGHGGVRAAEYVKQHLFNNLIRHPKFITDTKAAIAETYNRTDSEFLEADSSHTRDAGSTASTAIIVGDRLLVANVGDSRAVICKGGQAIAVSRDHKPDQTDERQRIEDAGGFVMWAGTWRVGGVLAVSRAFGDRLLKQYVVADPEIKEEVVDSSLEFLILASDGLWDVVNNEEAVAMVKPIQDPQEAANKLLDEASRRGSSDNITVVIVRFLYGTTIGDNSGEEKETESASDQNS
;
A
#
# COMPACT_ATOMS: atom_id res chain seq x y z
N MET A 1 25.28 10.17 43.84
CA MET A 1 25.81 8.79 43.86
C MET A 1 25.13 7.99 44.96
N ARG A 2 24.25 7.07 44.57
CA ARG A 2 23.95 5.77 45.20
C ARG A 2 22.86 5.11 44.36
N GLU A 3 23.27 4.24 43.46
CA GLU A 3 22.38 3.41 42.65
C GLU A 3 21.76 2.29 43.50
N ARG A 4 20.51 1.93 43.22
CA ARG A 4 19.87 0.73 43.76
C ARG A 4 19.96 -0.38 42.70
N PRO A 5 20.23 -1.64 43.07
CA PRO A 5 20.32 -2.74 42.11
C PRO A 5 18.92 -3.23 41.70
N TRP A 6 18.76 -3.50 40.40
CA TRP A 6 17.63 -4.20 39.81
C TRP A 6 17.58 -5.67 40.27
N GLY A 7 16.42 -6.12 40.73
CA GLY A 7 16.13 -7.54 40.94
C GLY A 7 15.65 -8.24 39.65
N PRO A 8 15.65 -9.58 39.60
CA PRO A 8 15.25 -10.34 38.41
C PRO A 8 13.74 -10.20 38.14
N PRO A 9 13.28 -10.36 36.87
CA PRO A 9 11.88 -10.21 36.51
C PRO A 9 11.01 -11.33 37.11
N ALA A 10 9.79 -10.95 37.50
CA ALA A 10 8.77 -11.86 38.02
C ALA A 10 8.36 -12.92 36.98
N SER A 11 8.07 -14.12 37.47
CA SER A 11 7.63 -15.29 36.71
C SER A 11 6.42 -15.01 35.81
N ALA A 12 6.46 -15.54 34.58
CA ALA A 12 5.39 -15.46 33.58
C ALA A 12 4.01 -15.91 34.11
N PRO A 13 2.91 -15.26 33.68
CA PRO A 13 1.56 -15.65 34.09
C PRO A 13 1.18 -17.00 33.48
N ARG A 14 0.51 -17.84 34.28
CA ARG A 14 -0.07 -19.10 33.81
C ARG A 14 -1.28 -18.79 32.92
N LEU A 15 -1.21 -19.15 31.64
CA LEU A 15 -2.35 -19.07 30.72
C LEU A 15 -3.48 -19.99 31.18
N SER A 16 -4.72 -19.52 31.07
CA SER A 16 -5.91 -20.30 31.39
C SER A 16 -6.21 -21.36 30.31
N PRO A 17 -6.91 -22.46 30.65
CA PRO A 17 -7.12 -23.60 29.76
C PRO A 17 -7.68 -23.31 28.35
N PRO A 18 -8.58 -22.32 28.12
CA PRO A 18 -9.10 -22.08 26.77
C PRO A 18 -8.08 -21.46 25.81
N LEU A 19 -7.05 -20.74 26.29
CA LEU A 19 -5.99 -20.17 25.45
C LEU A 19 -4.98 -21.21 24.96
N LEU A 20 -4.78 -22.30 25.71
CA LEU A 20 -3.88 -23.38 25.33
C LEU A 20 -4.40 -24.17 24.12
N LEU A 21 -5.73 -24.24 23.96
CA LEU A 21 -6.37 -24.98 22.87
C LEU A 21 -6.25 -24.26 21.52
N LEU A 22 -6.26 -22.92 21.52
CA LEU A 22 -6.01 -22.11 20.31
C LEU A 22 -4.54 -22.23 19.86
N PHE A 23 -3.61 -22.31 20.81
CA PHE A 23 -2.17 -22.48 20.56
C PHE A 23 -1.82 -23.84 19.94
N LEU A 24 -2.55 -24.90 20.28
CA LEU A 24 -2.34 -26.25 19.75
C LEU A 24 -2.95 -26.48 18.36
N LEU A 25 -4.02 -25.77 18.00
CA LEU A 25 -4.65 -25.89 16.68
C LEU A 25 -3.84 -25.22 15.56
N LEU A 26 -3.05 -24.19 15.87
CA LEU A 26 -2.19 -23.49 14.91
C LEU A 26 -0.86 -24.21 14.62
N LEU A 27 -0.41 -25.11 15.50
CA LEU A 27 0.86 -25.85 15.34
C LEU A 27 0.71 -27.22 14.67
N ALA A 28 -0.52 -27.72 14.45
CA ALA A 28 -0.76 -29.02 13.85
C ALA A 28 -0.76 -28.99 12.30
N GLY A 29 0.33 -28.51 11.70
CA GLY A 29 0.66 -28.81 10.31
C GLY A 29 1.04 -30.30 10.19
N ARG A 30 0.21 -31.11 9.52
CA ARG A 30 0.52 -32.52 9.28
C ARG A 30 1.50 -32.70 8.11
N PRO A 31 2.32 -33.77 8.14
CA PRO A 31 3.41 -33.99 7.21
C PRO A 31 2.95 -34.58 5.87
N ALA A 32 3.78 -34.35 4.84
CA ALA A 32 3.65 -34.91 3.51
C ALA A 32 3.67 -36.45 3.53
N SER A 33 2.79 -37.08 2.75
CA SER A 33 2.89 -38.49 2.37
C SER A 33 2.79 -38.64 0.85
N SER A 34 3.85 -39.18 0.28
CA SER A 34 3.95 -39.69 -1.08
C SER A 34 3.01 -40.87 -1.32
N SER A 35 2.24 -40.83 -2.40
CA SER A 35 1.72 -42.05 -3.02
C SER A 35 1.54 -41.85 -4.53
N SER A 36 2.34 -42.61 -5.28
CA SER A 36 2.20 -42.91 -6.69
C SER A 36 0.83 -43.53 -6.97
N CYS A 37 0.07 -42.97 -7.92
CA CYS A 37 -0.93 -43.71 -8.69
C CYS A 37 -0.83 -43.33 -10.17
N ARG A 38 -0.67 -44.35 -11.01
CA ARG A 38 -0.63 -44.30 -12.47
C ARG A 38 -2.04 -44.36 -13.07
N GLU A 39 -2.12 -43.74 -14.24
CA GLU A 39 -2.92 -44.06 -15.44
C GLU A 39 -4.43 -43.83 -15.46
N GLY A 40 -4.85 -43.05 -16.47
CA GLY A 40 -6.17 -43.15 -17.08
C GLY A 40 -6.80 -41.83 -17.48
N ALA A 41 -6.30 -41.14 -18.51
CA ALA A 41 -7.10 -40.13 -19.20
C ALA A 41 -6.79 -40.10 -20.70
N ALA A 42 -7.87 -40.20 -21.47
CA ALA A 42 -7.92 -40.41 -22.90
C ALA A 42 -7.46 -39.18 -23.71
N GLU A 43 -6.84 -39.51 -24.83
CA GLU A 43 -6.36 -38.68 -25.91
C GLU A 43 -7.53 -38.04 -26.69
N VAL A 44 -7.51 -36.72 -26.84
CA VAL A 44 -8.25 -36.02 -27.91
C VAL A 44 -7.27 -35.08 -28.59
N ALA A 45 -6.99 -35.40 -29.86
CA ALA A 45 -6.03 -34.74 -30.72
C ALA A 45 -6.49 -33.34 -31.16
N ALA A 46 -5.53 -32.41 -31.25
CA ALA A 46 -5.60 -31.20 -32.06
C ALA A 46 -4.27 -31.02 -32.81
N PRO A 47 -4.28 -30.52 -34.06
CA PRO A 47 -3.20 -30.77 -35.02
C PRO A 47 -2.01 -29.80 -34.88
N ALA A 48 -0.86 -30.34 -35.27
CA ALA A 48 0.44 -29.69 -35.35
C ALA A 48 0.51 -28.58 -36.41
N MET A 49 1.21 -27.49 -36.07
CA MET A 49 1.84 -26.58 -37.03
C MET A 49 3.33 -26.47 -36.66
N GLY A 50 4.17 -26.61 -37.68
CA GLY A 50 5.57 -27.03 -37.60
C GLY A 50 6.52 -26.08 -36.88
N LEU A 51 7.59 -26.70 -36.36
CA LEU A 51 8.80 -26.05 -35.88
C LEU A 51 9.93 -26.43 -36.85
N ASP A 52 10.58 -25.43 -37.42
CA ASP A 52 11.93 -25.53 -37.98
C ASP A 52 12.81 -24.52 -37.23
N GLY A 53 13.96 -24.95 -36.72
CA GLY A 53 15.06 -24.07 -36.34
C GLY A 53 15.75 -24.38 -35.01
N ASP A 54 16.76 -25.25 -35.05
CA ASP A 54 17.74 -25.50 -33.98
C ASP A 54 18.60 -24.27 -33.63
N GLY A 55 18.90 -24.12 -32.33
CA GLY A 55 19.99 -23.30 -31.78
C GLY A 55 20.20 -23.59 -30.28
N PRO A 56 21.44 -23.75 -29.78
CA PRO A 56 21.73 -24.23 -28.41
C PRO A 56 21.49 -23.14 -27.34
N PRO A 57 21.31 -23.52 -26.05
CA PRO A 57 20.97 -22.56 -25.00
C PRO A 57 22.22 -21.89 -24.43
N ASP A 58 22.28 -20.56 -24.53
CA ASP A 58 23.19 -19.77 -23.70
C ASP A 58 22.53 -19.42 -22.36
N ALA A 59 23.29 -19.69 -21.30
CA ALA A 59 22.91 -19.52 -19.92
C ALA A 59 22.97 -18.04 -19.51
N ALA A 60 21.80 -17.41 -19.37
CA ALA A 60 21.59 -16.23 -18.52
C ALA A 60 20.08 -16.07 -18.27
N GLY A 61 19.57 -16.73 -17.23
CA GLY A 61 18.18 -16.57 -16.78
C GLY A 61 17.97 -15.22 -16.12
N HIS A 62 17.81 -14.17 -16.92
CA HIS A 62 17.08 -12.97 -16.50
C HIS A 62 15.60 -13.23 -16.80
N THR A 63 14.84 -13.67 -15.80
CA THR A 63 13.38 -13.64 -15.88
C THR A 63 12.95 -12.17 -15.83
N SER A 64 12.67 -11.61 -17.00
CA SER A 64 11.95 -10.36 -17.18
C SER A 64 10.57 -10.49 -16.53
N TRP A 65 10.43 -10.00 -15.30
CA TRP A 65 9.12 -9.75 -14.73
C TRP A 65 8.45 -8.66 -15.56
N LEU A 66 7.17 -8.87 -15.87
CA LEU A 66 6.36 -7.97 -16.69
C LEU A 66 6.25 -6.61 -15.98
N THR A 67 7.05 -5.64 -16.40
CA THR A 67 6.72 -4.23 -16.20
C THR A 67 5.49 -3.96 -17.06
N GLU A 68 4.30 -3.98 -16.47
CA GLU A 68 3.15 -3.39 -17.14
C GLU A 68 3.48 -1.91 -17.38
N HIS A 69 3.64 -1.52 -18.65
CA HIS A 69 3.79 -0.13 -19.03
C HIS A 69 2.45 0.58 -18.79
N PHE A 70 2.26 1.08 -17.58
CA PHE A 70 1.14 1.97 -17.27
C PHE A 70 1.42 3.34 -17.93
N PRO A 71 0.54 3.83 -18.82
CA PRO A 71 0.70 5.17 -19.38
C PRO A 71 0.64 6.21 -18.25
N LEU A 72 1.39 7.31 -18.39
CA LEU A 72 1.30 8.46 -17.47
C LEU A 72 -0.18 8.86 -17.31
N HIS A 73 -0.71 8.69 -16.09
CA HIS A 73 -2.10 8.95 -15.80
C HIS A 73 -2.23 10.39 -15.28
N ASN A 74 -2.72 11.27 -16.14
CA ASN A 74 -3.01 12.66 -15.81
C ASN A 74 -4.40 12.75 -15.16
N SER A 75 -4.53 13.62 -14.15
CA SER A 75 -5.84 14.20 -13.83
C SER A 75 -6.31 15.04 -15.03
N GLU A 76 -7.60 14.98 -15.36
CA GLU A 76 -8.16 15.69 -16.52
C GLU A 76 -7.98 17.23 -16.44
N ASN A 77 -7.71 17.76 -15.23
CA ASN A 77 -7.35 19.16 -14.99
C ASN A 77 -5.85 19.43 -14.83
N GLY A 78 -4.99 18.40 -14.93
CA GLY A 78 -3.54 18.52 -14.82
C GLY A 78 -3.02 18.98 -13.46
N ARG A 79 -3.76 18.79 -12.36
CA ARG A 79 -3.33 19.20 -11.00
C ARG A 79 -2.36 18.23 -10.35
N PHE A 80 -2.39 16.97 -10.76
CA PHE A 80 -1.45 15.95 -10.31
C PHE A 80 -1.31 14.82 -11.33
N ILE A 81 -0.18 14.13 -11.27
CA ILE A 81 0.16 12.91 -12.01
C ILE A 81 0.63 11.86 -11.02
N TYR A 82 0.51 10.59 -11.38
CA TYR A 82 0.93 9.50 -10.49
C TYR A 82 1.61 8.35 -11.22
N GLY A 83 2.30 7.52 -10.45
CA GLY A 83 2.95 6.30 -10.90
C GLY A 83 2.92 5.25 -9.79
N VAL A 84 2.90 3.98 -10.19
CA VAL A 84 2.73 2.85 -9.28
C VAL A 84 3.72 1.75 -9.62
N ALA A 85 4.43 1.24 -8.63
CA ALA A 85 5.33 0.10 -8.79
C ALA A 85 5.03 -0.95 -7.72
N SER A 86 4.94 -2.21 -8.14
CA SER A 86 4.62 -3.31 -7.24
C SER A 86 5.42 -4.57 -7.59
N SER A 87 5.89 -5.31 -6.58
CA SER A 87 6.65 -6.54 -6.78
C SER A 87 6.39 -7.52 -5.63
N PRO A 88 6.26 -8.84 -5.91
CA PRO A 88 6.19 -9.84 -4.86
C PRO A 88 7.49 -9.97 -4.05
N GLY A 89 8.59 -9.38 -4.54
CA GLY A 89 9.89 -9.45 -3.89
C GLY A 89 10.36 -10.89 -3.71
N LYS A 90 10.64 -11.28 -2.47
CA LYS A 90 11.06 -12.65 -2.12
C LYS A 90 9.91 -13.55 -1.65
N ARG A 91 8.68 -13.02 -1.56
CA ARG A 91 7.51 -13.80 -1.13
C ARG A 91 7.03 -14.70 -2.27
N ALA A 92 6.38 -15.80 -1.91
CA ALA A 92 5.82 -16.74 -2.88
C ALA A 92 4.51 -16.24 -3.54
N SER A 93 3.85 -15.26 -2.93
CA SER A 93 2.61 -14.65 -3.38
C SER A 93 2.71 -13.13 -3.32
N MET A 94 1.92 -12.46 -4.16
CA MET A 94 1.67 -11.02 -4.08
C MET A 94 0.33 -10.82 -3.36
N GLU A 95 0.40 -10.37 -2.11
CA GLU A 95 -0.75 -10.08 -1.23
C GLU A 95 -1.02 -8.57 -1.13
N ASP A 96 -0.07 -7.73 -1.54
CA ASP A 96 -0.26 -6.31 -1.74
C ASP A 96 -1.19 -5.99 -2.92
N PHE A 97 -2.03 -4.97 -2.74
CA PHE A 97 -2.79 -4.32 -3.80
C PHE A 97 -2.57 -2.81 -3.76
N SER A 98 -2.82 -2.15 -4.89
CA SER A 98 -2.93 -0.70 -4.96
C SER A 98 -4.12 -0.29 -5.82
N GLU A 99 -4.58 0.93 -5.60
CA GLU A 99 -5.59 1.55 -6.43
C GLU A 99 -5.26 3.03 -6.60
N ALA A 100 -5.40 3.51 -7.84
CA ALA A 100 -5.32 4.91 -8.17
C ALA A 100 -6.52 5.23 -9.04
N ARG A 101 -7.35 6.17 -8.59
CA ARG A 101 -8.59 6.55 -9.25
C ARG A 101 -8.72 8.06 -9.26
N ILE A 102 -9.20 8.57 -10.39
CA ILE A 102 -9.53 9.97 -10.57
C ILE A 102 -10.98 10.01 -11.01
N ASP A 103 -11.82 10.76 -10.29
CA ASP A 103 -13.22 10.97 -10.61
C ASP A 103 -13.53 12.47 -10.68
N ASP A 104 -14.61 12.81 -11.39
CA ASP A 104 -15.28 14.11 -11.29
C ASP A 104 -16.60 13.91 -10.52
N ILE A 105 -16.75 14.64 -9.41
CA ILE A 105 -17.92 14.59 -8.54
C ILE A 105 -18.50 15.99 -8.46
N ASP A 106 -19.62 16.21 -9.15
CA ASP A 106 -20.31 17.50 -9.21
C ASP A 106 -19.39 18.67 -9.66
N GLY A 107 -18.44 18.40 -10.55
CA GLY A 107 -17.46 19.38 -11.06
C GLY A 107 -16.21 19.52 -10.18
N GLU A 108 -16.11 18.76 -9.09
CA GLU A 108 -14.91 18.67 -8.25
C GLU A 108 -14.09 17.45 -8.64
N ILE A 109 -12.83 17.67 -9.02
CA ILE A 109 -11.93 16.58 -9.39
C ILE A 109 -11.33 15.98 -8.14
N VAL A 110 -11.54 14.67 -8.00
CA VAL A 110 -11.17 13.90 -6.83
C VAL A 110 -10.16 12.84 -7.20
N GLY A 111 -9.01 12.88 -6.52
CA GLY A 111 -7.98 11.85 -6.61
C GLY A 111 -8.08 10.91 -5.42
N MET A 112 -8.10 9.61 -5.65
CA MET A 112 -8.10 8.58 -4.61
C MET A 112 -6.99 7.58 -4.88
N PHE A 113 -6.07 7.44 -3.93
CA PHE A 113 -4.90 6.58 -4.03
C PHE A 113 -4.80 5.71 -2.80
N GLY A 114 -4.51 4.42 -2.97
CA GLY A 114 -4.45 3.47 -1.87
C GLY A 114 -3.37 2.43 -2.07
N VAL A 115 -2.70 2.07 -0.96
CA VAL A 115 -1.87 0.88 -0.83
C VAL A 115 -2.47 0.00 0.26
N TYR A 116 -2.65 -1.28 -0.07
CA TYR A 116 -3.30 -2.28 0.75
C TYR A 116 -2.36 -3.48 0.91
N ASP A 117 -1.63 -3.53 2.01
CA ASP A 117 -0.75 -4.66 2.34
C ASP A 117 -1.58 -5.79 2.94
N GLY A 118 -1.58 -6.95 2.30
CA GLY A 118 -2.42 -8.09 2.67
C GLY A 118 -1.66 -9.13 3.49
N HIS A 119 -2.32 -9.72 4.48
CA HIS A 119 -1.77 -10.83 5.25
C HIS A 119 -2.81 -11.93 5.47
N GLY A 120 -2.35 -13.18 5.54
CA GLY A 120 -3.24 -14.34 5.69
C GLY A 120 -4.05 -14.66 4.43
N GLY A 121 -3.56 -14.25 3.26
CA GLY A 121 -4.22 -14.36 1.97
C GLY A 121 -4.65 -13.01 1.39
N VAL A 122 -4.79 -12.97 0.06
CA VAL A 122 -5.12 -11.74 -0.72
C VAL A 122 -6.51 -11.16 -0.46
N ARG A 123 -7.43 -11.93 0.16
CA ARG A 123 -8.87 -11.65 0.10
C ARG A 123 -9.28 -10.33 0.75
N ALA A 124 -8.69 -9.98 1.89
CA ALA A 124 -9.02 -8.74 2.59
C ALA A 124 -8.51 -7.53 1.79
N ALA A 125 -7.25 -7.55 1.36
CA ALA A 125 -6.65 -6.47 0.57
C ALA A 125 -7.38 -6.27 -0.77
N GLU A 126 -7.71 -7.36 -1.46
CA GLU A 126 -8.48 -7.35 -2.70
C GLU A 126 -9.89 -6.76 -2.49
N TYR A 127 -10.58 -7.16 -1.41
CA TYR A 127 -11.90 -6.63 -1.10
C TYR A 127 -11.85 -5.14 -0.78
N VAL A 128 -10.91 -4.71 0.07
CA VAL A 128 -10.75 -3.29 0.42
C VAL A 128 -10.47 -2.46 -0.84
N LYS A 129 -9.56 -2.91 -1.70
CA LYS A 129 -9.30 -2.28 -3.00
C LYS A 129 -10.55 -2.21 -3.90
N GLN A 130 -11.41 -3.21 -3.92
CA GLN A 130 -12.61 -3.19 -4.78
C GLN A 130 -13.74 -2.32 -4.23
N HIS A 131 -13.82 -2.14 -2.91
CA HIS A 131 -15.01 -1.59 -2.25
C HIS A 131 -14.80 -0.25 -1.55
N LEU A 132 -13.60 0.05 -1.03
CA LEU A 132 -13.38 1.19 -0.14
C LEU A 132 -13.68 2.53 -0.83
N PHE A 133 -13.07 2.81 -1.99
CA PHE A 133 -13.33 4.06 -2.72
C PHE A 133 -14.74 4.12 -3.32
N ASN A 134 -15.30 2.98 -3.73
CA ASN A 134 -16.69 2.90 -4.19
C ASN A 134 -17.70 3.22 -3.10
N ASN A 135 -17.44 2.78 -1.86
CA ASN A 135 -18.25 3.13 -0.70
C ASN A 135 -18.07 4.61 -0.33
N LEU A 136 -16.84 5.13 -0.45
CA LEU A 136 -16.50 6.49 -0.07
C LEU A 136 -17.15 7.53 -0.97
N ILE A 137 -17.06 7.37 -2.30
CA ILE A 137 -17.64 8.30 -3.27
C ILE A 137 -19.16 8.38 -3.18
N ARG A 138 -19.81 7.29 -2.74
CA ARG A 138 -21.26 7.22 -2.52
C ARG A 138 -21.68 7.73 -1.14
N HIS A 139 -20.72 8.09 -0.28
CA HIS A 139 -21.02 8.52 1.07
C HIS A 139 -21.68 9.91 1.05
N PRO A 140 -22.83 10.12 1.73
CA PRO A 140 -23.57 11.37 1.66
C PRO A 140 -22.79 12.58 2.21
N LYS A 141 -21.79 12.32 3.06
CA LYS A 141 -20.89 13.34 3.62
C LYS A 141 -19.59 13.53 2.84
N PHE A 142 -19.38 12.84 1.72
CA PHE A 142 -18.07 12.79 1.06
C PHE A 142 -17.45 14.17 0.81
N ILE A 143 -18.24 15.10 0.25
CA ILE A 143 -17.81 16.48 0.00
C ILE A 143 -17.95 17.36 1.25
N THR A 144 -19.05 17.25 2.00
CA THR A 144 -19.37 18.18 3.10
C THR A 144 -18.56 17.94 4.37
N ASP A 145 -18.19 16.69 4.64
CA ASP A 145 -17.39 16.26 5.79
C ASP A 145 -16.61 15.00 5.42
N THR A 146 -15.57 15.20 4.60
CA THR A 146 -14.74 14.12 4.05
C THR A 146 -14.08 13.28 5.14
N LYS A 147 -13.70 13.88 6.29
CA LYS A 147 -13.09 13.14 7.41
C LYS A 147 -14.06 12.15 8.01
N ALA A 148 -15.29 12.60 8.32
CA ALA A 148 -16.32 11.70 8.83
C ALA A 148 -16.68 10.63 7.78
N ALA A 149 -16.77 11.00 6.51
CA ALA A 149 -17.04 10.07 5.42
C ALA A 149 -15.97 8.96 5.32
N ILE A 150 -14.69 9.30 5.44
CA ILE A 150 -13.59 8.33 5.45
C ILE A 150 -13.73 7.38 6.65
N ALA A 151 -13.86 7.91 7.88
CA ALA A 151 -13.93 7.08 9.08
C ALA A 151 -15.16 6.14 9.07
N GLU A 152 -16.33 6.65 8.66
CA GLU A 152 -17.56 5.85 8.52
C GLU A 152 -17.41 4.78 7.42
N THR A 153 -16.76 5.12 6.30
CA THR A 153 -16.55 4.20 5.17
C THR A 153 -15.55 3.09 5.48
N TYR A 154 -14.47 3.37 6.21
CA TYR A 154 -13.51 2.35 6.65
C TYR A 154 -14.21 1.29 7.51
N ASN A 155 -14.92 1.72 8.55
CA ASN A 155 -15.67 0.80 9.44
C ASN A 155 -16.77 0.03 8.69
N ARG A 156 -17.46 0.68 7.76
CA ARG A 156 -18.48 0.03 6.92
C ARG A 156 -17.87 -1.03 6.02
N THR A 157 -16.78 -0.71 5.32
CA THR A 157 -16.13 -1.64 4.38
C THR A 157 -15.55 -2.85 5.11
N ASP A 158 -14.98 -2.65 6.31
CA ASP A 158 -14.55 -3.73 7.18
C ASP A 158 -15.71 -4.65 7.60
N SER A 159 -16.83 -4.06 8.03
CA SER A 159 -18.03 -4.83 8.40
C SER A 159 -18.59 -5.61 7.21
N GLU A 160 -18.68 -5.00 6.03
CA GLU A 160 -19.13 -5.65 4.80
C GLU A 160 -18.20 -6.82 4.40
N PHE A 161 -16.87 -6.66 4.53
CA PHE A 161 -15.92 -7.75 4.31
C PHE A 161 -16.13 -8.90 5.29
N LEU A 162 -16.27 -8.59 6.59
CA LEU A 162 -16.52 -9.60 7.62
C LEU A 162 -17.89 -10.26 7.49
N GLU A 163 -18.86 -9.68 6.81
CA GLU A 163 -20.13 -10.33 6.50
C GLU A 163 -20.03 -11.21 5.24
N ALA A 164 -19.36 -10.72 4.21
CA ALA A 164 -19.17 -11.43 2.94
C ALA A 164 -18.24 -12.64 3.09
N ASP A 165 -17.23 -12.56 3.96
CA ASP A 165 -16.26 -13.62 4.12
C ASP A 165 -16.79 -14.79 4.97
N SER A 166 -17.40 -15.78 4.34
CA SER A 166 -17.84 -17.00 5.04
C SER A 166 -16.71 -17.94 5.50
N SER A 167 -15.44 -17.65 5.18
CA SER A 167 -14.28 -18.41 5.63
C SER A 167 -14.06 -18.24 7.14
N HIS A 168 -14.37 -19.28 7.90
CA HIS A 168 -14.04 -19.33 9.33
C HIS A 168 -12.66 -19.94 9.60
N THR A 169 -11.97 -20.44 8.56
CA THR A 169 -10.72 -21.21 8.69
C THR A 169 -9.49 -20.48 8.17
N ARG A 170 -9.67 -19.39 7.43
CA ARG A 170 -8.60 -18.50 6.97
C ARG A 170 -8.92 -17.09 7.42
N ASP A 171 -8.14 -16.59 8.36
CA ASP A 171 -8.24 -15.22 8.84
C ASP A 171 -7.32 -14.37 7.98
N ALA A 172 -7.92 -13.58 7.08
CA ALA A 172 -7.19 -12.66 6.22
C ALA A 172 -7.44 -11.24 6.73
N GLY A 173 -6.41 -10.40 6.62
CA GLY A 173 -6.51 -8.99 6.93
C GLY A 173 -5.70 -8.15 5.98
N SER A 174 -5.86 -6.84 6.09
CA SER A 174 -5.10 -5.90 5.28
C SER A 174 -4.94 -4.56 5.98
N THR A 175 -3.77 -3.95 5.75
CA THR A 175 -3.57 -2.54 6.02
C THR A 175 -4.25 -1.68 4.95
N ALA A 176 -4.40 -0.39 5.21
CA ALA A 176 -4.74 0.58 4.17
C ALA A 176 -4.11 1.93 4.48
N SER A 177 -3.25 2.39 3.58
CA SER A 177 -2.80 3.78 3.55
C SER A 177 -3.40 4.44 2.33
N THR A 178 -4.35 5.35 2.54
CA THR A 178 -5.04 6.04 1.45
C THR A 178 -4.83 7.55 1.48
N ALA A 179 -4.88 8.15 0.30
CA ALA A 179 -4.85 9.58 0.09
C ALA A 179 -6.03 10.01 -0.78
N ILE A 180 -6.83 10.92 -0.25
CA ILE A 180 -8.04 11.46 -0.88
C ILE A 180 -7.80 12.95 -1.11
N ILE A 181 -7.80 13.36 -2.37
CA ILE A 181 -7.67 14.75 -2.79
C ILE A 181 -9.05 15.25 -3.19
N VAL A 182 -9.55 16.30 -2.52
CA VAL A 182 -10.81 16.99 -2.85
C VAL A 182 -10.54 18.49 -2.80
N GLY A 183 -10.68 19.21 -3.91
CA GLY A 183 -10.30 20.62 -3.96
C GLY A 183 -8.80 20.81 -3.79
N ASP A 184 -8.41 21.62 -2.81
CA ASP A 184 -7.04 21.83 -2.35
C ASP A 184 -6.70 21.03 -1.08
N ARG A 185 -7.54 20.07 -0.71
CA ARG A 185 -7.40 19.30 0.53
C ARG A 185 -6.86 17.91 0.21
N LEU A 186 -5.78 17.52 0.87
CA LEU A 186 -5.25 16.17 0.90
C LEU A 186 -5.58 15.55 2.25
N LEU A 187 -6.40 14.50 2.25
CA LEU A 187 -6.71 13.71 3.43
C LEU A 187 -6.01 12.36 3.33
N VAL A 188 -5.08 12.11 4.24
CA VAL A 188 -4.39 10.83 4.37
C VAL A 188 -5.01 10.05 5.51
N ALA A 189 -5.45 8.82 5.24
CA ALA A 189 -6.08 7.94 6.21
C ALA A 189 -5.31 6.62 6.30
N ASN A 190 -4.90 6.24 7.51
CA ASN A 190 -4.04 5.08 7.73
C ASN A 190 -4.66 4.07 8.71
N VAL A 191 -4.58 2.80 8.35
CA VAL A 191 -4.85 1.62 9.20
C VAL A 191 -3.72 0.63 8.94
N GLY A 192 -3.02 0.19 9.98
CA GLY A 192 -1.85 -0.69 9.84
C GLY A 192 -0.53 0.07 9.72
N ASP A 193 0.47 -0.55 9.13
CA ASP A 193 1.88 -0.11 9.07
C ASP A 193 2.41 0.16 7.65
N SER A 194 1.54 0.13 6.63
CA SER A 194 1.75 0.96 5.45
C SER A 194 1.86 2.43 5.86
N ARG A 195 2.60 3.23 5.08
CA ARG A 195 2.90 4.62 5.43
C ARG A 195 2.82 5.59 4.26
N ALA A 196 2.42 6.80 4.60
CA ALA A 196 2.31 7.97 3.74
C ALA A 196 3.31 9.06 4.16
N VAL A 197 4.11 9.52 3.21
CA VAL A 197 5.11 10.58 3.40
C VAL A 197 4.97 11.62 2.29
N ILE A 198 4.88 12.90 2.65
CA ILE A 198 4.92 14.00 1.66
C ILE A 198 6.29 14.66 1.62
N CYS A 199 6.63 15.23 0.46
CA CYS A 199 7.66 16.24 0.33
C CYS A 199 7.00 17.62 0.34
N LYS A 200 7.24 18.40 1.40
CA LYS A 200 6.72 19.77 1.54
C LYS A 200 7.85 20.75 1.79
N GLY A 201 8.02 21.73 0.90
CA GLY A 201 9.13 22.68 0.95
C GLY A 201 10.50 21.96 0.93
N GLY A 202 10.60 20.87 0.18
CA GLY A 202 11.78 20.02 0.10
C GLY A 202 12.06 19.11 1.30
N GLN A 203 11.19 19.08 2.31
CA GLN A 203 11.35 18.28 3.53
C GLN A 203 10.43 17.07 3.53
N ALA A 204 10.92 15.95 4.08
CA ALA A 204 10.11 14.76 4.31
C ALA A 204 9.23 14.94 5.54
N ILE A 205 7.92 14.74 5.38
CA ILE A 205 6.95 14.81 6.47
C ILE A 205 6.08 13.55 6.42
N ALA A 206 6.17 12.71 7.43
CA ALA A 206 5.24 11.60 7.61
C ALA A 206 3.86 12.17 7.93
N VAL A 207 2.88 11.84 7.10
CA VAL A 207 1.47 12.26 7.24
C VAL A 207 0.58 11.10 7.66
N SER A 208 1.17 9.95 7.95
CA SER A 208 0.57 8.85 8.68
C SER A 208 1.49 8.38 9.80
N ARG A 209 0.93 7.66 10.76
CA ARG A 209 1.65 6.90 11.78
C ARG A 209 1.36 5.42 11.59
N ASP A 210 2.41 4.59 11.66
CA ASP A 210 2.28 3.15 11.63
C ASP A 210 1.59 2.66 12.91
N HIS A 211 0.64 1.74 12.78
CA HIS A 211 -0.09 1.17 13.91
C HIS A 211 0.57 -0.12 14.39
N LYS A 212 1.62 0.02 15.21
CA LYS A 212 2.38 -1.10 15.78
C LYS A 212 1.90 -1.45 17.20
N PRO A 213 1.82 -2.74 17.58
CA PRO A 213 1.27 -3.17 18.87
C PRO A 213 1.99 -2.65 20.13
N ASP A 214 3.24 -2.19 20.02
CA ASP A 214 4.02 -1.67 21.17
C ASP A 214 3.88 -0.17 21.40
N GLN A 215 3.20 0.53 20.50
CA GLN A 215 2.87 1.94 20.74
C GLN A 215 1.95 2.04 21.96
N THR A 216 2.22 3.04 22.80
CA THR A 216 1.62 3.12 24.14
C THR A 216 0.10 3.20 24.09
N ASP A 217 -0.46 3.98 23.17
CA ASP A 217 -1.90 4.12 22.97
C ASP A 217 -2.54 2.86 22.37
N GLU A 218 -1.91 2.26 21.36
CA GLU A 218 -2.39 1.02 20.74
C GLU A 218 -2.37 -0.16 21.71
N ARG A 219 -1.27 -0.31 22.46
CA ARG A 219 -1.13 -1.33 23.49
C ARG A 219 -2.18 -1.18 24.58
N GLN A 220 -2.38 0.04 25.07
CA GLN A 220 -3.39 0.32 26.08
C GLN A 220 -4.79 -0.03 25.55
N ARG A 221 -5.14 0.38 24.33
CA ARG A 221 -6.42 0.03 23.69
C ARG A 221 -6.64 -1.48 23.59
N ILE A 222 -5.60 -2.23 23.22
CA ILE A 222 -5.64 -3.70 23.12
C ILE A 222 -5.86 -4.33 24.49
N GLU A 223 -5.10 -3.91 25.51
CA GLU A 223 -5.17 -4.46 26.87
C GLU A 223 -6.50 -4.10 27.55
N ASP A 224 -7.02 -2.88 27.36
CA ASP A 224 -8.34 -2.45 27.86
C ASP A 224 -9.49 -3.23 27.23
N ALA A 225 -9.34 -3.65 25.97
CA ALA A 225 -10.27 -4.53 25.29
C ALA A 225 -10.15 -6.00 25.75
N GLY A 226 -9.24 -6.33 26.68
CA GLY A 226 -9.02 -7.68 27.20
C GLY A 226 -8.04 -8.53 26.38
N GLY A 227 -7.37 -7.91 25.40
CA GLY A 227 -6.30 -8.53 24.63
C GLY A 227 -4.96 -8.46 25.35
N PHE A 228 -3.90 -8.89 24.66
CA PHE A 228 -2.53 -8.74 25.16
C PHE A 228 -1.56 -8.54 24.00
N VAL A 229 -0.43 -7.90 24.30
CA VAL A 229 0.68 -7.70 23.37
C VAL A 229 1.88 -8.51 23.87
N MET A 230 2.47 -9.33 23.00
CA MET A 230 3.64 -10.14 23.34
C MET A 230 4.76 -9.98 22.32
N TRP A 231 6.00 -10.08 22.80
CA TRP A 231 7.18 -10.11 21.96
C TRP A 231 7.44 -11.52 21.44
N ALA A 232 7.44 -11.68 20.11
CA ALA A 232 7.76 -12.93 19.42
C ALA A 232 8.49 -12.61 18.10
N GLY A 233 9.76 -12.21 18.23
CA GLY A 233 10.58 -11.66 17.12
C GLY A 233 10.24 -10.21 16.78
N THR A 234 8.96 -9.87 16.86
CA THR A 234 8.40 -8.51 16.86
C THR A 234 7.23 -8.46 17.85
N TRP A 235 6.71 -7.27 18.16
CA TRP A 235 5.53 -7.11 19.00
C TRP A 235 4.27 -7.54 18.27
N ARG A 236 3.44 -8.36 18.91
CA ARG A 236 2.26 -8.96 18.29
C ARG A 236 1.03 -8.91 19.19
N VAL A 237 -0.13 -8.58 18.61
CA VAL A 237 -1.45 -8.69 19.23
C VAL A 237 -1.83 -10.17 19.33
N GLY A 238 -2.17 -10.62 20.54
CA GLY A 238 -2.52 -12.02 20.80
C GLY A 238 -1.41 -13.03 20.47
N GLY A 239 -0.18 -12.57 20.24
CA GLY A 239 0.94 -13.40 19.75
C GLY A 239 0.94 -13.72 18.27
N VAL A 240 -0.02 -13.19 17.51
CA VAL A 240 -0.22 -13.54 16.10
C VAL A 240 0.12 -12.37 15.19
N LEU A 241 -0.54 -11.22 15.36
CA LEU A 241 -0.54 -10.15 14.36
C LEU A 241 0.42 -9.01 14.72
N ALA A 242 1.27 -8.58 13.79
CA ALA A 242 2.30 -7.56 14.01
C ALA A 242 1.81 -6.10 13.79
N VAL A 243 0.53 -5.93 13.44
CA VAL A 243 -0.17 -4.65 13.36
C VAL A 243 -1.26 -4.57 14.42
N SER A 244 -1.55 -3.37 14.92
CA SER A 244 -2.62 -3.15 15.91
C SER A 244 -3.95 -2.74 15.28
N ARG A 245 -3.95 -2.31 14.00
CA ARG A 245 -5.12 -1.91 13.23
C ARG A 245 -5.05 -2.54 11.84
N ALA A 246 -6.18 -3.06 11.37
CA ALA A 246 -6.32 -3.71 10.06
C ALA A 246 -7.81 -3.87 9.70
N PHE A 247 -8.07 -3.98 8.40
CA PHE A 247 -9.30 -4.56 7.88
C PHE A 247 -9.25 -6.09 8.04
N GLY A 248 -10.40 -6.74 8.22
CA GLY A 248 -10.47 -8.19 8.39
C GLY A 248 -10.01 -8.62 9.79
N ASP A 249 -9.16 -9.65 9.85
CA ASP A 249 -8.66 -10.24 11.11
C ASP A 249 -9.78 -10.59 12.10
N ARG A 250 -10.78 -11.32 11.61
CA ARG A 250 -12.00 -11.68 12.33
C ARG A 250 -11.71 -12.23 13.73
N LEU A 251 -10.72 -13.11 13.87
CA LEU A 251 -10.44 -13.75 15.16
C LEU A 251 -9.85 -12.77 16.19
N LEU A 252 -9.28 -11.66 15.72
CA LEU A 252 -8.68 -10.62 16.54
C LEU A 252 -9.45 -9.30 16.51
N LYS A 253 -10.61 -9.22 15.85
CA LYS A 253 -11.33 -7.96 15.59
C LYS A 253 -11.72 -7.18 16.84
N GLN A 254 -11.89 -7.87 17.97
CA GLN A 254 -12.08 -7.23 19.28
C GLN A 254 -10.90 -6.31 19.65
N TYR A 255 -9.69 -6.63 19.19
CA TYR A 255 -8.43 -5.94 19.50
C TYR A 255 -7.82 -5.23 18.30
N VAL A 256 -8.14 -5.65 17.07
CA VAL A 256 -7.59 -5.11 15.83
C VAL A 256 -8.70 -4.36 15.10
N VAL A 257 -8.68 -3.03 15.17
CA VAL A 257 -9.76 -2.18 14.64
C VAL A 257 -9.43 -1.66 13.24
N ALA A 258 -10.46 -1.36 12.43
CA ALA A 258 -10.32 -0.70 11.13
C ALA A 258 -10.53 0.83 11.23
N ASP A 259 -10.36 1.40 12.41
CA ASP A 259 -10.52 2.83 12.67
C ASP A 259 -9.28 3.62 12.16
N PRO A 260 -9.43 4.49 11.15
CA PRO A 260 -8.28 5.19 10.57
C PRO A 260 -7.82 6.38 11.40
N GLU A 261 -6.50 6.58 11.47
CA GLU A 261 -5.94 7.88 11.82
C GLU A 261 -5.92 8.76 10.56
N ILE A 262 -6.54 9.96 10.62
CA ILE A 262 -6.70 10.84 9.47
C ILE A 262 -5.94 12.15 9.67
N LYS A 263 -5.00 12.43 8.77
CA LYS A 263 -4.29 13.71 8.66
C LYS A 263 -4.81 14.48 7.46
N GLU A 264 -4.94 15.80 7.61
CA GLU A 264 -5.33 16.68 6.51
C GLU A 264 -4.23 17.72 6.28
N GLU A 265 -3.87 17.89 5.01
CA GLU A 265 -2.91 18.86 4.52
C GLU A 265 -3.54 19.71 3.41
N VAL A 266 -3.07 20.94 3.28
CA VAL A 266 -3.40 21.79 2.14
C VAL A 266 -2.42 21.47 1.02
N VAL A 267 -2.96 21.15 -0.14
CA VAL A 267 -2.24 21.07 -1.39
C VAL A 267 -2.02 22.52 -1.82
N ASP A 268 -0.77 22.97 -1.74
CA ASP A 268 -0.30 24.27 -2.22
C ASP A 268 1.03 24.11 -2.95
N SER A 269 1.62 25.20 -3.46
CA SER A 269 2.88 25.15 -4.22
C SER A 269 4.08 24.62 -3.42
N SER A 270 3.97 24.47 -2.10
CA SER A 270 5.01 23.88 -1.28
C SER A 270 4.90 22.35 -1.23
N LEU A 271 3.73 21.76 -1.49
CA LEU A 271 3.50 20.33 -1.46
C LEU A 271 3.85 19.73 -2.84
N GLU A 272 5.03 19.13 -2.94
CA GLU A 272 5.62 18.72 -4.22
C GLU A 272 5.14 17.32 -4.66
N PHE A 273 5.15 16.35 -3.74
CA PHE A 273 4.69 14.99 -4.01
C PHE A 273 4.36 14.24 -2.72
N LEU A 274 3.60 13.16 -2.87
CA LEU A 274 3.22 12.17 -1.86
C LEU A 274 3.80 10.81 -2.26
N ILE A 275 4.26 10.05 -1.27
CA ILE A 275 4.65 8.65 -1.35
C ILE A 275 3.69 7.86 -0.46
N LEU A 276 2.97 6.89 -1.01
CA LEU A 276 2.29 5.83 -0.25
C LEU A 276 3.03 4.52 -0.51
N ALA A 277 3.33 3.74 0.52
CA ALA A 277 3.92 2.42 0.31
C ALA A 277 3.64 1.45 1.47
N SER A 278 3.74 0.15 1.16
CA SER A 278 3.74 -0.94 2.14
C SER A 278 5.03 -0.97 2.96
N ASP A 279 5.03 -1.74 4.05
CA ASP A 279 6.19 -1.84 4.94
C ASP A 279 7.42 -2.45 4.24
N GLY A 280 7.21 -3.23 3.17
CA GLY A 280 8.28 -3.74 2.30
C GLY A 280 9.22 -2.67 1.75
N LEU A 281 8.76 -1.40 1.62
CA LEU A 281 9.64 -0.24 1.41
C LEU A 281 10.20 0.29 2.74
N TRP A 282 9.30 0.61 3.68
CA TRP A 282 9.61 1.40 4.88
C TRP A 282 10.50 0.70 5.90
N ASP A 283 10.58 -0.63 5.85
CA ASP A 283 11.47 -1.43 6.67
C ASP A 283 12.95 -1.24 6.31
N VAL A 284 13.25 -0.81 5.08
CA VAL A 284 14.62 -0.71 4.57
C VAL A 284 14.99 0.68 4.03
N VAL A 285 14.01 1.57 3.81
CA VAL A 285 14.21 2.96 3.39
C VAL A 285 13.50 3.91 4.36
N ASN A 286 14.23 4.86 4.93
CA ASN A 286 13.61 5.86 5.80
C ASN A 286 12.97 7.02 5.01
N ASN A 287 12.19 7.85 5.70
CA ASN A 287 11.39 8.91 5.08
C ASN A 287 12.25 9.93 4.31
N GLU A 288 13.35 10.39 4.91
CA GLU A 288 14.26 11.37 4.32
C GLU A 288 14.97 10.83 3.09
N GLU A 289 15.42 9.57 3.13
CA GLU A 289 16.03 8.87 2.00
C GLU A 289 15.04 8.72 0.84
N ALA A 290 13.80 8.29 1.12
CA ALA A 290 12.77 8.11 0.11
C ALA A 290 12.49 9.42 -0.63
N VAL A 291 12.28 10.52 0.12
CA VAL A 291 12.07 11.84 -0.46
C VAL A 291 13.28 12.31 -1.26
N ALA A 292 14.50 12.11 -0.76
CA ALA A 292 15.72 12.48 -1.49
C ALA A 292 15.88 11.72 -2.82
N MET A 293 15.46 10.46 -2.89
CA MET A 293 15.48 9.65 -4.11
C MET A 293 14.42 10.08 -5.13
N VAL A 294 13.21 10.44 -4.68
CA VAL A 294 12.10 10.85 -5.55
C VAL A 294 12.26 12.27 -6.08
N LYS A 295 12.82 13.18 -5.27
CA LYS A 295 12.93 14.61 -5.60
C LYS A 295 13.54 14.93 -6.98
N PRO A 296 14.65 14.31 -7.44
CA PRO A 296 15.21 14.62 -8.75
C PRO A 296 14.45 14.01 -9.94
N ILE A 297 13.49 13.09 -9.71
CA ILE A 297 12.83 12.32 -10.76
C ILE A 297 11.46 12.91 -11.06
N GLN A 298 11.27 13.51 -12.24
CA GLN A 298 9.99 14.16 -12.58
C GLN A 298 8.87 13.16 -12.87
N ASP A 299 9.18 12.07 -13.58
CA ASP A 299 8.21 11.02 -13.87
C ASP A 299 7.88 10.23 -12.58
N PRO A 300 6.63 10.27 -12.09
CA PRO A 300 6.25 9.54 -10.89
C PRO A 300 6.37 8.02 -11.05
N GLN A 301 6.28 7.48 -12.26
CA GLN A 301 6.45 6.05 -12.52
C GLN A 301 7.91 5.62 -12.37
N GLU A 302 8.84 6.40 -12.93
CA GLU A 302 10.27 6.20 -12.72
C GLU A 302 10.64 6.34 -11.24
N ALA A 303 10.04 7.30 -10.53
CA ALA A 303 10.25 7.49 -9.10
C ALA A 303 9.75 6.30 -8.26
N ALA A 304 8.58 5.74 -8.58
CA ALA A 304 8.05 4.55 -7.92
C ALA A 304 8.96 3.33 -8.14
N ASN A 305 9.40 3.10 -9.39
CA ASN A 305 10.35 2.04 -9.72
C ASN A 305 11.68 2.22 -8.97
N LYS A 306 12.19 3.45 -8.87
CA LYS A 306 13.43 3.75 -8.14
C LYS A 306 13.37 3.33 -6.67
N LEU A 307 12.26 3.58 -5.99
CA LEU A 307 12.07 3.18 -4.59
C LEU A 307 11.93 1.66 -4.45
N LEU A 308 11.18 1.02 -5.34
CA LEU A 308 11.02 -0.44 -5.37
C LEU A 308 12.37 -1.15 -5.56
N ASP A 309 13.17 -0.68 -6.53
CA ASP A 309 14.49 -1.22 -6.82
C ASP A 309 15.44 -1.03 -5.63
N GLU A 310 15.40 0.13 -4.98
CA GLU A 310 16.22 0.39 -3.81
C GLU A 310 15.85 -0.52 -2.63
N ALA A 311 14.55 -0.71 -2.36
CA ALA A 311 14.09 -1.63 -1.32
C ALA A 311 14.54 -3.07 -1.59
N SER A 312 14.42 -3.50 -2.85
CA SER A 312 14.88 -4.82 -3.31
C SER A 312 16.39 -4.98 -3.15
N ARG A 313 17.17 -3.95 -3.54
CA ARG A 313 18.65 -3.93 -3.43
C ARG A 313 19.12 -3.96 -1.97
N ARG A 314 18.39 -3.31 -1.06
CA ARG A 314 18.64 -3.35 0.39
C ARG A 314 18.19 -4.66 1.04
N GLY A 315 17.59 -5.56 0.26
CA GLY A 315 17.32 -6.92 0.66
C GLY A 315 15.96 -7.11 1.32
N SER A 316 15.00 -6.20 1.11
CA SER A 316 13.61 -6.37 1.54
C SER A 316 13.12 -7.79 1.24
N SER A 317 12.46 -8.38 2.22
CA SER A 317 11.95 -9.75 2.17
C SER A 317 10.44 -9.82 1.98
N ASP A 318 9.80 -8.69 1.75
CA ASP A 318 8.35 -8.59 1.62
C ASP A 318 7.86 -8.30 0.20
N ASN A 319 6.55 -8.29 0.03
CA ASN A 319 5.92 -7.58 -1.07
C ASN A 319 6.25 -6.09 -0.96
N ILE A 320 6.41 -5.42 -2.09
CA ILE A 320 6.78 -4.00 -2.13
C ILE A 320 5.82 -3.33 -3.08
N THR A 321 5.04 -2.38 -2.56
CA THR A 321 4.13 -1.56 -3.35
C THR A 321 4.36 -0.10 -3.04
N VAL A 322 4.53 0.72 -4.08
CA VAL A 322 4.81 2.15 -3.98
C VAL A 322 3.90 2.91 -4.95
N VAL A 323 3.21 3.91 -4.44
CA VAL A 323 2.45 4.89 -5.23
C VAL A 323 3.08 6.27 -5.01
N ILE A 324 3.42 6.94 -6.11
CA ILE A 324 3.89 8.32 -6.12
C ILE A 324 2.81 9.19 -6.73
N VAL A 325 2.41 10.26 -6.02
CA VAL A 325 1.53 11.31 -6.55
C VAL A 325 2.31 12.61 -6.56
N ARG A 326 2.53 13.19 -7.74
CA ARG A 326 3.22 14.46 -7.91
C ARG A 326 2.22 15.57 -8.21
N PHE A 327 2.30 16.65 -7.47
CA PHE A 327 1.39 17.79 -7.60
C PHE A 327 1.97 18.82 -8.56
N LEU A 328 1.13 19.30 -9.47
CA LEU A 328 1.49 20.22 -10.54
C LEU A 328 0.92 21.60 -10.20
N TYR A 329 1.78 22.49 -9.71
CA TYR A 329 1.44 23.89 -9.45
C TYR A 329 1.91 24.78 -10.58
N GLY A 330 0.97 25.44 -11.26
CA GLY A 330 1.28 26.51 -12.22
C GLY A 330 1.86 26.05 -13.57
N THR A 331 1.90 24.75 -13.85
CA THR A 331 2.26 24.24 -15.17
C THR A 331 1.00 24.16 -16.04
N THR A 332 0.50 25.31 -16.51
CA THR A 332 -0.28 25.29 -17.76
C THR A 332 0.61 24.64 -18.81
N ILE A 333 0.20 23.50 -19.35
CA ILE A 333 0.83 22.94 -20.56
C ILE A 333 0.81 24.07 -21.59
N GLY A 334 1.98 24.61 -21.88
CA GLY A 334 2.12 25.76 -22.76
C GLY A 334 1.54 25.42 -24.12
N ASP A 335 0.58 26.24 -24.54
CA ASP A 335 0.10 26.30 -25.91
C ASP A 335 1.32 26.61 -26.79
N ASN A 336 1.83 25.57 -27.46
CA ASN A 336 2.94 25.69 -28.39
C ASN A 336 2.37 26.10 -29.76
N SER A 337 1.66 27.23 -29.80
CA SER A 337 1.34 27.90 -31.06
C SER A 337 2.53 28.78 -31.44
N GLY A 338 3.25 28.33 -32.47
CA GLY A 338 4.53 28.90 -32.89
C GLY A 338 4.49 30.39 -33.18
N GLU A 339 5.51 31.11 -32.67
CA GLU A 339 5.93 32.37 -33.23
C GLU A 339 6.78 32.09 -34.48
N GLU A 340 6.16 32.13 -35.66
CA GLU A 340 6.87 32.38 -36.91
C GLU A 340 7.40 33.83 -36.87
N LYS A 341 8.71 33.99 -36.77
CA LYS A 341 9.38 35.26 -37.04
C LYS A 341 9.42 35.49 -38.55
N GLU A 342 8.52 36.32 -39.05
CA GLU A 342 8.69 36.97 -40.36
C GLU A 342 9.91 37.89 -40.32
N THR A 343 10.96 37.54 -41.06
CA THR A 343 12.06 38.44 -41.39
C THR A 343 11.66 39.25 -42.63
N GLU A 344 11.28 40.50 -42.42
CA GLU A 344 11.06 41.48 -43.49
C GLU A 344 12.39 42.12 -43.88
N SER A 345 12.94 41.77 -45.05
CA SER A 345 14.12 42.42 -45.63
C SER A 345 13.70 43.61 -46.47
N ALA A 346 13.91 44.83 -45.97
CA ALA A 346 13.75 46.06 -46.74
C ALA A 346 14.87 46.21 -47.78
N SER A 347 14.50 46.28 -49.05
CA SER A 347 15.36 46.68 -50.15
C SER A 347 15.32 48.20 -50.31
N ASP A 348 16.37 48.89 -49.88
CA ASP A 348 16.60 50.30 -50.24
C ASP A 348 17.25 50.38 -51.62
N GLN A 349 16.47 50.88 -52.58
CA GLN A 349 16.97 51.49 -53.81
C GLN A 349 17.28 52.96 -53.52
N ASN A 350 18.51 53.41 -53.80
CA ASN A 350 18.81 54.83 -53.87
C ASN A 350 19.23 55.18 -55.30
N SER A 351 18.48 56.10 -55.90
CA SER A 351 18.79 56.79 -57.17
C SER A 351 19.69 57.99 -56.94
#